data_AF-A0A3D6DHB8-F1
#
_entry.id   AF-A0A3D6DHB8-F1
#
_cell.length_a   1.000
_cell.length_b   1.000
_cell.length_c   1.000
_cell.angle_alpha   90.00
_cell.angle_beta   90.00
_cell.angle_gamma   90.00
#
_symmetry.space_group_name_H-M   'P 1'
#
loop_
_entity.id
_entity.type
_entity.pdbx_description
1 polymer ?
#
loop_
_entity_poly.entity_id
_entity_poly.type
_entity_poly.pdbx_seq_one_letter_code
_entity_poly.pdbx_strand_id
1 'polypeptide(L)' 'MFGMFKKDPVEKLRKEHARLLAEAHRLSTVDRTKSDAMTAKAAEIEAELVALTQKGNA' A
#
# COMPACT_ATOMS: atom_id res chain seq x y z
N MET A 1 -13.03 -12.54 -20.09
CA MET A 1 -12.71 -11.11 -20.32
C MET A 1 -11.35 -10.81 -19.66
N PHE A 2 -10.28 -11.41 -20.19
CA PHE A 2 -8.91 -11.40 -19.65
C PHE A 2 -8.05 -10.39 -20.45
N GLY A 3 -8.39 -9.11 -20.34
CA GLY A 3 -7.72 -8.06 -21.09
C GLY A 3 -7.47 -6.86 -20.21
N MET A 4 -6.36 -6.87 -19.48
CA MET A 4 -5.62 -5.68 -19.00
C MET A 4 -4.45 -6.14 -18.10
N PHE A 5 -3.48 -6.85 -18.67
CA PHE A 5 -2.15 -7.01 -18.05
C PHE A 5 -1.31 -5.74 -18.26
N LYS A 6 -1.86 -4.56 -17.91
CA LYS A 6 -1.02 -3.39 -17.69
C LYS A 6 -0.45 -3.58 -16.30
N LYS A 7 0.87 -3.74 -16.18
CA LYS A 7 1.56 -3.67 -14.90
C LYS A 7 1.43 -2.23 -14.41
N ASP A 8 0.26 -1.89 -13.89
CA ASP A 8 0.03 -0.57 -13.32
C ASP A 8 0.86 -0.50 -12.03
N PRO A 9 1.87 0.39 -11.96
CA PRO A 9 2.65 0.57 -10.73
C PRO A 9 1.72 0.93 -9.56
N VAL A 10 0.59 1.59 -9.84
CA VAL A 10 -0.50 1.85 -8.90
C VAL A 10 -1.08 0.55 -8.31
N GLU A 11 -1.34 -0.48 -9.13
CA GLU A 11 -1.93 -1.74 -8.66
C GLU A 11 -0.95 -2.52 -7.76
N LYS A 12 0.35 -2.44 -8.08
CA LYS A 12 1.41 -3.01 -7.25
C LYS A 12 1.49 -2.31 -5.90
N LEU A 13 1.54 -0.97 -5.89
CA LEU A 13 1.56 -0.15 -4.67
C LEU A 13 0.29 -0.39 -3.82
N ARG A 14 -0.89 -0.51 -4.44
CA ARG A 14 -2.14 -0.87 -3.72
C ARG A 14 -2.06 -2.23 -3.04
N LYS A 15 -1.55 -3.25 -3.75
CA LYS A 15 -1.37 -4.60 -3.18
C LYS A 15 -0.36 -4.59 -2.03
N GLU A 16 0.72 -3.83 -2.16
CA GLU A 16 1.74 -3.67 -1.14
C GLU A 16 1.21 -2.93 0.10
N HIS A 17 0.46 -1.85 -0.10
CA HIS A 17 -0.25 -1.13 0.95
C HIS A 17 -1.21 -2.05 1.73
N ALA A 18 -2.08 -2.77 1.02
CA ALA A 18 -3.03 -3.69 1.62
C ALA A 18 -2.33 -4.80 2.43
N ARG A 19 -1.20 -5.31 1.92
CA ARG A 19 -0.39 -6.29 2.63
C ARG A 19 0.21 -5.71 3.91
N LEU A 20 0.79 -4.51 3.85
CA LEU A 20 1.38 -3.86 5.02
C LEU A 20 0.34 -3.58 6.11
N LEU A 21 -0.87 -3.15 5.74
CA LEU A 21 -1.97 -2.96 6.70
C LEU A 21 -2.42 -4.28 7.34
N ALA A 22 -2.53 -5.36 6.55
CA ALA A 22 -2.86 -6.68 7.09
C ALA A 22 -1.79 -7.20 8.05
N GLU A 23 -0.51 -7.00 7.69
CA GLU A 23 0.64 -7.37 8.51
C GLU A 23 0.69 -6.51 9.79
N ALA A 24 0.43 -5.20 9.70
CA ALA A 24 0.34 -4.29 10.84
C ALA A 24 -0.78 -4.71 11.80
N HIS A 25 -1.98 -4.98 11.27
CA HIS A 25 -3.11 -5.43 12.07
C HIS A 25 -2.80 -6.75 12.79
N ARG A 26 -2.16 -7.70 12.10
CA ARG A 26 -1.71 -8.95 12.71
C ARG A 26 -0.69 -8.70 13.82
N LEU A 27 0.32 -7.86 13.55
CA LEU A 27 1.37 -7.50 14.49
C LEU A 27 0.86 -6.66 15.66
N SER A 28 -0.26 -5.96 15.54
CA SER A 28 -0.83 -5.16 16.64
C SER A 28 -1.11 -5.99 17.89
N THR A 29 -1.37 -7.29 17.71
CA THR A 29 -1.61 -8.26 18.79
C THR A 29 -0.34 -8.88 19.37
N VAL A 30 0.81 -8.75 18.68
CA VAL A 30 2.07 -9.42 19.02
C VAL A 30 3.15 -8.41 19.41
N ASP A 31 3.31 -7.35 18.61
CA ASP A 31 4.36 -6.35 18.73
C ASP A 31 3.83 -5.00 18.20
N ARG A 32 3.40 -4.16 19.14
CA ARG A 32 2.85 -2.83 18.87
C ARG A 32 3.85 -1.92 18.16
N THR A 33 5.13 -1.98 18.52
CA THR A 33 6.18 -1.15 17.90
C THR A 33 6.37 -1.53 16.42
N LYS A 34 6.37 -2.83 16.11
CA LYS A 34 6.42 -3.27 14.70
C LYS A 34 5.14 -2.93 13.95
N SER A 35 3.97 -3.04 14.58
CA SER A 35 2.68 -2.62 14.02
C SER A 35 2.69 -1.14 13.62
N ASP A 36 3.17 -0.27 14.51
CA ASP A 36 3.24 1.16 14.27
C ASP A 36 4.20 1.48 13.10
N ALA A 37 5.34 0.79 13.03
CA ALA A 37 6.29 0.93 11.91
C ALA A 37 5.70 0.48 10.57
N MET A 38 4.92 -0.61 10.54
CA MET A 38 4.26 -1.09 9.32
C MET A 38 3.13 -0.15 8.88
N THR A 39 2.40 0.42 9.82
CA THR A 39 1.37 1.44 9.55
C THR A 39 2.00 2.71 8.98
N ALA A 40 3.15 3.14 9.50
CA ALA A 40 3.88 4.30 8.96
C ALA A 40 4.31 4.06 7.50
N LYS A 41 4.88 2.88 7.20
CA LYS A 41 5.23 2.48 5.83
C LYS A 41 4.01 2.41 4.91
N ALA A 42 2.87 1.94 5.42
CA ALA A 42 1.62 1.91 4.67
C ALA A 42 1.17 3.34 4.30
N ALA A 43 1.26 4.30 5.23
CA ALA A 43 0.92 5.69 4.98
C ALA A 43 1.85 6.35 3.93
N GLU A 44 3.14 6.03 3.92
CA GLU A 44 4.07 6.48 2.88
C GLU A 44 3.66 5.96 1.49
N ILE A 45 3.31 4.68 1.38
CA ILE A 45 2.84 4.09 0.12
C ILE A 45 1.52 4.71 -0.34
N GLU A 46 0.59 4.99 0.59
CA GLU A 46 -0.67 5.69 0.27
C GLU A 46 -0.38 7.09 -0.30
N ALA A 47 0.56 7.84 0.29
CA ALA A 47 0.97 9.15 -0.21
C ALA A 47 1.60 9.05 -1.62
N GLU A 48 2.47 8.07 -1.87
CA GLU A 48 3.00 7.79 -3.20
C GLU A 48 1.89 7.43 -4.19
N LEU A 49 0.91 6.63 -3.75
CA LEU A 49 -0.23 6.23 -4.56
C LEU A 49 -1.07 7.43 -5.00
N VAL A 50 -1.38 8.34 -4.07
CA VAL A 50 -2.11 9.58 -4.33
C VAL A 50 -1.32 10.45 -5.29
N ALA A 51 -0.02 10.63 -5.07
CA ALA A 51 0.85 11.40 -5.95
C ALA A 51 0.92 10.82 -7.37
N LEU A 52 1.01 9.49 -7.50
CA LEU A 52 1.04 8.80 -8.80
C LEU A 52 -0.30 8.92 -9.54
N THR A 53 -1.42 8.79 -8.80
CA THR A 53 -2.77 8.91 -9.34
C THR A 53 -3.07 10.35 -9.77
N GLN A 54 -2.60 11.35 -9.01
CA GLN A 54 -2.70 12.76 -9.41
C GLN A 54 -1.83 13.09 -10.62
N LYS A 55 -0.59 12.58 -10.70
CA LYS A 55 0.30 12.80 -11.86
C LYS A 55 -0.19 12.16 -13.15
N GLY A 56 -0.93 11.05 -13.07
CA GLY A 56 -1.50 10.41 -14.25
C GLY A 56 -2.76 11.09 -14.82
N ASN A 57 -3.29 12.10 -14.11
CA ASN A 57 -4.56 12.75 -14.43
C ASN A 57 -4.40 14.25 -14.77
N ALA A 58 -3.16 14.71 -15.02
CA ALA A 58 -2.77 16.06 -15.44
C ALA A 58 -2.09 16.00 -16.82
#